data_AF-A0A7Y6XE71-F1
#
_entry.id   AF-A0A7Y6XE71-F1
#
_cell.length_a   1.000
_cell.length_b   1.000
_cell.length_c   1.000
_cell.angle_alpha   90.00
_cell.angle_beta   90.00
_cell.angle_gamma   90.00
#
_symmetry.space_group_name_H-M   'P 1'
#
loop_
_entity.id
_entity.type
_entity.pdbx_description
1 polymer ?
#
loop_
_entity_poly.entity_id
_entity_poly.type
_entity_poly.pdbx_seq_one_letter_code
_entity_poly.pdbx_strand_id
1 'polypeptide(L)'
;MLATPYALPFVFEVSPRNPWGAPQPVDLVLEAVQPLSAKDAERLQDNVFPFWLLASGGALSLGAPGALGPEPAQPTFSKTPQSARFIFDKWALNERASHCLLCLLLAAHSSVPLKRVRLATAGDAPQPVRVDPKLTDPYPRASPKQPFSWNIEDSESDVRELHITFAHPLSTEQQDIVSTELKSFGAALASGAYGVAPVAPEDCGCLPSEDVEISGNEVHWSLEDCRFHPDALEGLIGVCAALHQRVAPILDVTID
;
A
#
# COMPACT_ATOMS: atom_id res chain seq x y z
N MET A 1 18.18 0.50 -5.91
CA MET A 1 18.37 1.35 -4.73
C MET A 1 17.18 2.29 -4.66
N LEU A 2 16.44 2.26 -3.56
CA LEU A 2 15.21 3.05 -3.39
C LEU A 2 15.54 4.55 -3.31
N ALA A 3 14.70 5.37 -3.92
CA ALA A 3 14.75 6.82 -3.83
C ALA A 3 13.36 7.37 -3.49
N THR A 4 13.29 8.63 -3.07
CA THR A 4 12.03 9.30 -2.71
C THR A 4 12.00 10.76 -3.18
N PRO A 5 10.86 11.27 -3.67
CA PRO A 5 10.73 12.70 -3.98
C PRO A 5 10.57 13.56 -2.72
N TYR A 6 10.26 12.94 -1.58
CA TYR A 6 10.07 13.64 -0.31
C TYR A 6 11.38 14.05 0.35
N ALA A 7 11.38 15.24 0.95
CA ALA A 7 12.35 15.55 1.98
C ALA A 7 12.05 14.70 3.23
N LEU A 8 13.09 14.10 3.83
CA LEU A 8 12.92 13.19 4.96
C LEU A 8 13.28 13.88 6.28
N PRO A 9 12.36 13.96 7.26
CA PRO A 9 12.64 14.51 8.59
C PRO A 9 13.35 13.50 9.52
N PHE A 10 13.53 12.25 9.06
CA PHE A 10 14.23 11.18 9.75
C PHE A 10 15.10 10.38 8.76
N VAL A 11 16.02 9.56 9.27
CA VAL A 11 16.81 8.66 8.43
C VAL A 11 15.98 7.43 8.10
N PHE A 12 15.63 7.22 6.84
CA PHE A 12 14.98 5.98 6.37
C PHE A 12 16.02 5.10 5.67
N GLU A 13 16.29 3.92 6.23
CA GLU A 13 17.27 2.96 5.74
C GLU A 13 16.56 1.71 5.21
N VAL A 14 16.98 1.21 4.05
CA VAL A 14 16.44 -0.02 3.45
C VAL A 14 17.57 -0.94 3.00
N SER A 15 17.35 -2.26 3.06
CA SER A 15 18.24 -3.23 2.43
C SER A 15 18.59 -2.82 0.97
N PRO A 16 19.85 -3.01 0.53
CA PRO A 16 20.28 -2.60 -0.82
C PRO A 16 19.64 -3.43 -1.94
N ARG A 17 19.14 -4.62 -1.61
CA ARG A 17 18.33 -5.49 -2.48
C ARG A 17 16.87 -5.39 -2.05
N ASN A 18 15.95 -5.81 -2.93
CA ASN A 18 14.51 -5.87 -2.60
C ASN A 18 14.31 -6.69 -1.31
N PRO A 19 13.94 -6.06 -0.18
CA PRO A 19 13.76 -6.79 1.08
C PRO A 19 12.61 -7.80 0.98
N TRP A 20 11.67 -7.56 0.06
CA TRP A 20 10.47 -8.36 -0.17
C TRP A 20 10.63 -9.41 -1.28
N GLY A 21 11.82 -9.54 -1.88
CA GLY A 21 12.02 -10.35 -3.09
C GLY A 21 12.13 -11.86 -2.84
N ALA A 22 12.25 -12.29 -1.58
CA ALA A 22 12.37 -13.69 -1.19
C ALA A 22 11.51 -13.96 0.05
N PRO A 23 11.03 -15.21 0.26
CA PRO A 23 10.22 -15.58 1.41
C PRO A 23 11.08 -15.67 2.67
N GLN A 24 11.51 -14.52 3.17
CA GLN A 24 12.33 -14.36 4.37
C GLN A 24 11.73 -13.30 5.29
N PRO A 25 12.07 -13.31 6.59
CA PRO A 25 11.64 -12.26 7.50
C PRO A 25 12.24 -10.90 7.13
N VAL A 26 11.40 -9.87 7.09
CA VAL A 26 11.81 -8.47 6.98
C VAL A 26 11.52 -7.78 8.31
N ASP A 27 12.52 -7.10 8.85
CA ASP A 27 12.47 -6.38 10.12
C ASP A 27 12.34 -4.88 9.87
N LEU A 28 11.27 -4.28 10.39
CA LEU A 28 11.09 -2.84 10.43
C LEU A 28 11.26 -2.35 11.86
N VAL A 29 12.31 -1.56 12.08
CA VAL A 29 12.59 -0.91 13.36
C VAL A 29 12.34 0.59 13.21
N LEU A 30 11.45 1.12 14.05
CA LEU A 30 11.12 2.54 14.15
C LEU A 30 11.73 3.07 15.46
N GLU A 31 12.75 3.92 15.36
CA GLU A 31 13.36 4.62 16.49
C GLU A 31 12.75 6.01 16.61
N ALA A 32 12.17 6.33 17.78
CA ALA A 32 11.60 7.64 18.05
C ALA A 32 12.63 8.62 18.61
N VAL A 33 12.35 9.93 18.50
CA VAL A 33 13.19 10.98 19.12
C VAL A 33 13.04 10.98 20.64
N GLN A 34 11.83 10.69 21.13
CA GLN A 34 11.50 10.62 22.55
C GLN A 34 11.08 9.19 22.91
N PRO A 35 11.14 8.80 24.20
CA PRO A 35 10.62 7.52 24.62
C PRO A 35 9.15 7.34 24.23
N LEU A 36 8.81 6.18 23.66
CA LEU A 36 7.47 5.85 23.21
C LEU A 36 6.53 5.61 24.41
N SER A 37 5.45 6.37 24.47
CA SER A 37 4.33 6.06 25.36
C SER A 37 3.51 4.88 24.82
N ALA A 38 2.52 4.41 25.58
CA ALA A 38 1.57 3.41 25.07
C ALA A 38 0.79 3.92 23.86
N LYS A 39 0.34 5.16 23.91
CA LYS A 39 -0.41 5.82 22.84
C LYS A 39 0.43 6.03 21.57
N ASP A 40 1.72 6.32 21.71
CA ASP A 40 2.60 6.48 20.55
C ASP A 40 2.86 5.14 19.86
N ALA A 41 3.01 4.08 20.64
CA ALA A 41 3.11 2.72 20.11
C ALA A 41 1.86 2.30 19.33
N GLU A 42 0.66 2.58 19.85
CA GLU A 42 -0.62 2.34 19.16
C GLU A 42 -0.67 3.12 17.85
N ARG A 43 -0.36 4.42 17.86
CA ARG A 43 -0.32 5.23 16.64
C ARG A 43 0.64 4.69 15.58
N LEU A 44 1.83 4.23 15.97
CA LEU A 44 2.77 3.64 15.02
C LEU A 44 2.22 2.33 14.43
N GLN A 45 1.55 1.52 15.24
CA GLN A 45 0.87 0.32 14.76
C GLN A 45 -0.25 0.67 13.78
N ASP A 46 -1.09 1.65 14.11
CA ASP A 46 -2.19 2.12 13.26
C ASP A 46 -1.70 2.69 11.93
N ASN A 47 -0.51 3.31 11.89
CA ASN A 47 0.08 3.81 10.64
C ASN A 47 0.74 2.70 9.80
N VAL A 48 1.21 1.61 10.41
CA VAL A 48 1.75 0.45 9.67
C VAL A 48 0.62 -0.46 9.19
N PHE A 49 -0.56 -0.43 9.83
CA PHE A 49 -1.69 -1.27 9.47
C PHE A 49 -2.18 -1.09 8.01
N PRO A 50 -2.33 0.14 7.47
CA PRO A 50 -2.61 0.37 6.05
C PRO A 50 -1.62 -0.30 5.10
N PHE A 51 -0.35 -0.39 5.46
CA PHE A 51 0.65 -1.08 4.64
C PHE A 51 0.35 -2.58 4.53
N TRP A 52 -0.09 -3.19 5.64
CA TRP A 52 -0.54 -4.58 5.62
C TRP A 52 -1.80 -4.76 4.78
N LEU A 53 -2.79 -3.87 4.90
CA LEU A 53 -4.02 -3.93 4.08
C LEU A 53 -3.71 -3.90 2.57
N LEU A 54 -2.79 -3.03 2.15
CA LEU A 54 -2.35 -2.96 0.75
C LEU A 54 -1.60 -4.23 0.32
N ALA A 55 -0.79 -4.80 1.21
CA ALA A 55 -0.06 -6.04 0.93
C ALA A 55 -1.01 -7.24 0.84
N SER A 56 -1.99 -7.35 1.75
CA SER A 56 -2.98 -8.43 1.78
C SER A 56 -3.92 -8.39 0.59
N GLY A 57 -4.35 -7.19 0.19
CA GLY A 57 -5.18 -6.99 -0.99
C GLY A 57 -4.45 -7.18 -2.31
N GLY A 58 -3.12 -7.29 -2.32
CA GLY A 58 -2.32 -7.51 -3.52
C GLY A 58 -1.84 -6.24 -4.24
N ALA A 59 -2.21 -5.05 -3.75
CA ALA A 59 -1.80 -3.77 -4.32
C ALA A 59 -0.27 -3.57 -4.38
N LEU A 60 0.46 -4.21 -3.48
CA LEU A 60 1.93 -4.08 -3.35
C LEU A 60 2.73 -5.21 -4.00
N SER A 61 2.05 -6.25 -4.51
CA SER A 61 2.68 -7.46 -5.08
C SER A 61 2.95 -7.33 -6.60
N LEU A 62 2.55 -6.21 -7.19
CA LEU A 62 2.62 -5.94 -8.62
C LEU A 62 4.05 -6.01 -9.16
N GLY A 63 4.23 -6.57 -10.37
CA GLY A 63 5.52 -6.62 -11.04
C GLY A 63 6.59 -7.52 -10.39
N ALA A 64 6.29 -8.20 -9.29
CA ALA A 64 7.15 -9.25 -8.74
C ALA A 64 7.01 -10.55 -9.58
N PRO A 65 8.10 -11.29 -9.85
CA PRO A 65 8.02 -12.56 -10.55
C PRO A 65 7.36 -13.64 -9.69
N GLY A 66 6.08 -13.93 -9.95
CA GLY A 66 5.32 -15.01 -9.31
C GLY A 66 3.82 -14.76 -9.39
N ALA A 67 3.01 -15.82 -9.40
CA ALA A 67 1.58 -15.70 -9.09
C ALA A 67 1.42 -14.98 -7.73
N LEU A 68 0.29 -14.30 -7.50
CA LEU A 68 0.03 -13.71 -6.18
C LEU A 68 0.27 -14.79 -5.13
N GLY A 69 1.24 -14.53 -4.25
CA GLY A 69 1.56 -15.44 -3.15
C GLY A 69 0.35 -15.59 -2.22
N PRO A 70 0.43 -16.49 -1.23
CA PRO A 70 -0.56 -16.51 -0.16
C PRO A 70 -0.65 -15.12 0.50
N GLU A 71 -1.84 -14.78 0.98
CA GLU A 71 -2.05 -13.52 1.68
C GLU A 71 -1.07 -13.38 2.86
N PRO A 72 -0.34 -12.26 2.95
CA PRO A 72 0.58 -12.02 4.05
C PRO A 72 -0.13 -12.00 5.40
N ALA A 73 0.40 -12.77 6.36
CA ALA A 73 -0.02 -12.66 7.76
C ALA A 73 0.32 -11.26 8.32
N GLN A 74 -0.52 -10.76 9.23
CA GLN A 74 -0.30 -9.50 9.93
C GLN A 74 1.09 -9.47 10.59
N PRO A 75 1.83 -8.35 10.49
CA PRO A 75 3.17 -8.28 11.08
C PRO A 75 3.12 -8.41 12.60
N THR A 76 4.07 -9.14 13.16
CA THR A 76 4.21 -9.22 14.62
C THR A 76 4.80 -7.93 15.15
N PHE A 77 4.20 -7.39 16.22
CA PHE A 77 4.57 -6.12 16.81
C PHE A 77 5.21 -6.31 18.19
N SER A 78 6.30 -5.59 18.44
CA SER A 78 6.89 -5.47 19.76
C SER A 78 7.45 -4.06 19.96
N LYS A 79 7.62 -3.65 21.22
CA LYS A 79 8.17 -2.34 21.55
C LYS A 79 9.17 -2.37 22.68
N THR A 80 10.07 -1.41 22.65
CA THR A 80 10.92 -0.99 23.76
C THR A 80 10.56 0.45 24.12
N PRO A 81 11.10 1.03 25.22
CA PRO A 81 10.89 2.44 25.51
C PRO A 81 11.34 3.39 24.41
N GLN A 82 12.24 3.00 23.50
CA GLN A 82 12.82 3.88 22.48
C GLN A 82 12.47 3.47 21.04
N SER A 83 11.85 2.31 20.84
CA SER A 83 11.59 1.78 19.51
C SER A 83 10.35 0.90 19.41
N ALA A 84 9.76 0.90 18.23
CA ALA A 84 8.78 -0.07 17.79
C ALA A 84 9.43 -1.00 16.76
N ARG A 85 9.04 -2.28 16.77
CA ARG A 85 9.57 -3.29 15.86
C ARG A 85 8.43 -4.11 15.26
N PHE A 86 8.45 -4.26 13.95
CA PHE A 86 7.52 -5.07 13.17
C PHE A 86 8.30 -6.14 12.42
N ILE A 87 7.82 -7.39 12.44
CA ILE A 87 8.40 -8.48 11.64
C ILE A 87 7.36 -8.92 10.62
N PHE A 88 7.71 -8.77 9.34
CA PHE A 88 6.97 -9.24 8.19
C PHE A 88 7.53 -10.60 7.76
N ASP A 89 6.82 -11.69 8.06
CA ASP A 89 7.32 -13.04 7.78
C ASP A 89 6.88 -13.54 6.39
N LYS A 90 7.86 -13.79 5.51
CA LYS A 90 7.67 -14.40 4.17
C LYS A 90 6.75 -13.61 3.23
N TRP A 91 6.74 -12.29 3.36
CA TRP A 91 6.02 -11.44 2.42
C TRP A 91 6.76 -11.38 1.09
N ALA A 92 6.00 -11.37 -0.01
CA ALA A 92 6.53 -11.29 -1.37
C ALA A 92 5.95 -10.06 -2.07
N LEU A 93 6.68 -8.93 -2.05
CA LEU A 93 6.21 -7.65 -2.58
C LEU A 93 7.16 -7.06 -3.63
N ASN A 94 6.67 -6.04 -4.32
CA ASN A 94 7.49 -5.19 -5.18
C ASN A 94 8.53 -4.42 -4.33
N GLU A 95 9.73 -4.17 -4.87
CA GLU A 95 10.76 -3.40 -4.18
C GLU A 95 10.30 -1.99 -3.77
N ARG A 96 9.44 -1.39 -4.61
CA ARG A 96 8.85 -0.06 -4.43
C ARG A 96 7.73 -0.04 -3.40
N ALA A 97 7.24 -1.18 -2.91
CA ALA A 97 6.28 -1.24 -1.81
C ALA A 97 6.80 -0.49 -0.56
N SER A 98 8.12 -0.53 -0.35
CA SER A 98 8.80 0.22 0.71
C SER A 98 8.50 1.73 0.68
N HIS A 99 8.15 2.29 -0.49
CA HIS A 99 7.79 3.69 -0.63
C HIS A 99 6.39 4.01 -0.05
N CYS A 100 5.42 3.10 -0.16
CA CYS A 100 4.12 3.26 0.48
C CYS A 100 4.27 3.30 2.01
N LEU A 101 5.10 2.40 2.55
CA LEU A 101 5.45 2.40 3.97
C LEU A 101 6.15 3.69 4.39
N LEU A 102 7.06 4.23 3.57
CA LEU A 102 7.70 5.52 3.82
C LEU A 102 6.68 6.66 3.92
N CYS A 103 5.68 6.70 3.05
CA CYS A 103 4.63 7.73 3.06
C CYS A 103 3.77 7.66 4.33
N LEU A 104 3.35 6.46 4.72
CA LEU A 104 2.62 6.24 5.97
C LEU A 104 3.43 6.69 7.20
N LEU A 105 4.74 6.44 7.20
CA LEU A 105 5.61 6.84 8.31
C LEU A 105 5.94 8.33 8.31
N LEU A 106 5.91 8.99 7.15
CA LEU A 106 5.95 10.45 7.06
C LEU A 106 4.68 11.05 7.66
N ALA A 107 3.50 10.52 7.33
CA ALA A 107 2.24 10.96 7.93
C ALA A 107 2.24 10.77 9.46
N ALA A 108 2.73 9.61 9.93
CA ALA A 108 2.88 9.31 11.35
C ALA A 108 3.84 10.27 12.08
N HIS A 109 4.88 10.78 11.40
CA HIS A 109 5.93 11.60 11.99
C HIS A 109 5.39 12.90 12.60
N SER A 110 4.35 13.47 12.01
CA SER A 110 3.65 14.67 12.53
C SER A 110 3.19 14.49 13.99
N SER A 111 2.84 13.26 14.36
CA SER A 111 2.29 12.90 15.66
C SER A 111 3.30 12.17 16.56
N VAL A 112 4.16 11.35 15.97
CA VAL A 112 5.20 10.58 16.67
C VAL A 112 6.54 10.86 15.99
N PRO A 113 7.32 11.85 16.47
CA PRO A 113 8.58 12.23 15.85
C PRO A 113 9.57 11.06 15.81
N LEU A 114 9.78 10.54 14.60
CA LEU A 114 10.75 9.50 14.31
C LEU A 114 12.15 10.10 14.15
N LYS A 115 13.16 9.36 14.60
CA LYS A 115 14.58 9.66 14.42
C LYS A 115 15.17 8.85 13.27
N ARG A 116 14.84 7.55 13.25
CA ARG A 116 15.35 6.59 12.27
C ARG A 116 14.31 5.50 12.04
N VAL A 117 14.22 5.09 10.79
CA VAL A 117 13.46 3.93 10.34
C VAL A 117 14.41 3.00 9.61
N ARG A 118 14.40 1.71 9.95
CA ARG A 118 15.23 0.71 9.30
C ARG A 118 14.39 -0.46 8.85
N LEU A 119 14.39 -0.71 7.55
CA LEU A 119 13.80 -1.88 6.91
C LEU A 119 14.92 -2.82 6.46
N ALA A 120 15.08 -3.97 7.12
CA ALA A 120 16.22 -4.84 6.94
C ALA A 120 15.83 -6.31 6.76
N THR A 121 16.65 -7.01 6.00
CA THR A 121 16.64 -8.47 5.85
C THR A 121 17.87 -9.06 6.52
N ALA A 122 17.79 -10.31 6.97
CA ALA A 122 18.89 -10.93 7.69
C ALA A 122 20.18 -10.93 6.86
N GLY A 123 21.26 -10.39 7.44
CA GLY A 123 22.58 -10.34 6.79
C GLY A 123 22.82 -9.14 5.87
N ASP A 124 21.80 -8.30 5.62
CA ASP A 124 21.98 -7.07 4.86
C ASP A 124 22.35 -5.90 5.79
N ALA A 125 23.15 -4.98 5.26
CA ALA A 125 23.43 -3.69 5.88
C ALA A 125 22.53 -2.63 5.20
N PRO A 126 21.47 -2.15 5.87
CA PRO A 126 20.57 -1.16 5.30
C PRO A 126 21.28 0.15 4.97
N GLN A 127 20.88 0.78 3.88
CA GLN A 127 21.45 2.04 3.40
C GLN A 127 20.39 3.13 3.41
N PRO A 128 20.76 4.40 3.71
CA PRO A 128 19.84 5.52 3.63
C PRO A 128 19.22 5.65 2.23
N VAL A 129 17.91 5.89 2.18
CA VAL A 129 17.20 6.20 0.93
C VAL A 129 17.66 7.55 0.39
N ARG A 130 17.86 7.61 -0.92
CA ARG A 130 18.26 8.84 -1.62
C ARG A 130 17.04 9.74 -1.84
N VAL A 131 17.15 11.02 -1.49
CA VAL A 131 16.16 12.04 -1.87
C VAL A 131 16.44 12.48 -3.31
N ASP A 132 15.44 12.37 -4.17
CA ASP A 132 15.45 12.80 -5.57
C ASP A 132 14.12 13.50 -5.90
N PRO A 133 14.04 14.83 -5.80
CA PRO A 133 12.81 15.59 -6.05
C PRO A 133 12.28 15.49 -7.48
N LYS A 134 13.04 14.91 -8.41
CA LYS A 134 12.63 14.69 -9.81
C LYS A 134 12.11 13.27 -10.07
N LEU A 135 12.04 12.43 -9.03
CA LEU A 135 11.51 11.08 -9.15
C LEU A 135 10.00 11.11 -9.43
N THR A 136 9.60 10.58 -10.59
CA THR A 136 8.19 10.56 -11.02
C THR A 136 7.47 9.24 -10.74
N ASP A 137 8.22 8.16 -10.50
CA ASP A 137 7.66 6.80 -10.48
C ASP A 137 8.06 6.04 -9.20
N PRO A 138 7.71 6.53 -7.99
CA PRO A 138 8.23 5.95 -6.75
C PRO A 138 7.49 4.68 -6.30
N TYR A 139 6.31 4.38 -6.86
CA TYR A 139 5.42 3.31 -6.39
C TYR A 139 5.46 2.05 -7.27
N PRO A 140 4.95 0.91 -6.77
CA PRO A 140 4.70 -0.28 -7.60
C PRO A 140 3.76 0.03 -8.77
N ARG A 141 3.99 -0.61 -9.92
CA ARG A 141 3.13 -0.50 -11.11
C ARG A 141 2.61 -1.86 -11.52
N ALA A 142 1.38 -1.92 -12.04
CA ALA A 142 0.81 -3.17 -12.48
C ALA A 142 1.57 -3.73 -13.68
N SER A 143 1.52 -5.06 -13.83
CA SER A 143 2.01 -5.69 -15.04
C SER A 143 1.08 -5.32 -16.20
N PRO A 144 1.60 -5.00 -17.40
CA PRO A 144 0.75 -4.77 -18.58
C PRO A 144 0.01 -6.05 -19.02
N LYS A 145 0.42 -7.23 -18.52
CA LYS A 145 -0.21 -8.53 -18.82
C LYS A 145 -1.12 -8.96 -17.68
N GLN A 146 -2.23 -8.25 -17.50
CA GLN A 146 -3.29 -8.68 -16.57
C GLN A 146 -4.16 -9.78 -17.21
N PRO A 147 -4.81 -10.63 -16.38
CA PRO A 147 -5.71 -11.67 -16.88
C PRO A 147 -7.09 -11.15 -17.34
N PHE A 148 -7.29 -9.83 -17.32
CA PHE A 148 -8.50 -9.11 -17.72
C PHE A 148 -8.13 -7.84 -18.49
N SER A 149 -9.07 -7.31 -19.25
CA SER A 149 -8.96 -5.98 -19.84
C SER A 149 -9.05 -4.92 -18.73
N TRP A 150 -8.24 -3.87 -18.84
CA TRP A 150 -8.35 -2.74 -17.94
C TRP A 150 -8.06 -1.42 -18.64
N ASN A 151 -8.72 -0.36 -18.19
CA ASN A 151 -8.54 0.99 -18.67
C ASN A 151 -8.59 1.99 -17.50
N ILE A 152 -7.74 3.01 -17.56
CA ILE A 152 -7.81 4.17 -16.68
C ILE A 152 -8.04 5.37 -17.58
N GLU A 153 -9.18 6.03 -17.42
CA GLU A 153 -9.48 7.25 -18.16
C GLU A 153 -8.79 8.45 -17.52
N ASP A 154 -8.15 9.27 -18.35
CA ASP A 154 -7.58 10.55 -17.90
C ASP A 154 -8.74 11.53 -17.65
N SER A 155 -9.19 11.58 -16.41
CA SER A 155 -10.27 12.47 -15.98
C SER A 155 -9.71 13.58 -15.09
N GLU A 156 -10.08 14.83 -15.39
CA GLU A 156 -9.75 16.00 -14.55
C GLU A 156 -10.64 16.08 -13.29
N SER A 157 -11.53 15.11 -13.09
CA SER A 157 -12.41 15.03 -11.91
C SER A 157 -11.62 14.68 -10.65
N ASP A 158 -12.03 15.28 -9.53
CA ASP A 158 -11.60 14.89 -8.18
C ASP A 158 -12.28 13.60 -7.69
N VAL A 159 -13.29 13.12 -8.44
CA VAL A 159 -13.97 11.84 -8.24
C VAL A 159 -13.39 10.80 -9.19
N ARG A 160 -13.08 9.62 -8.66
CA ARG A 160 -12.73 8.43 -9.42
C ARG A 160 -13.78 7.35 -9.27
N GLU A 161 -14.26 6.78 -10.36
CA GLU A 161 -15.26 5.71 -10.34
C GLU A 161 -14.64 4.40 -10.83
N LEU A 162 -14.63 3.39 -9.96
CA LEU A 162 -14.19 2.05 -10.29
C LEU A 162 -15.39 1.21 -10.73
N HIS A 163 -15.26 0.61 -11.90
CA HIS A 163 -16.20 -0.35 -12.46
C HIS A 163 -15.50 -1.70 -12.67
N ILE A 164 -16.02 -2.78 -12.07
CA ILE A 164 -15.52 -4.14 -12.27
C ILE A 164 -16.64 -5.01 -12.81
N THR A 165 -16.37 -5.72 -13.90
CA THR A 165 -17.29 -6.73 -14.44
C THR A 165 -16.71 -8.12 -14.24
N PHE A 166 -17.39 -8.95 -13.45
CA PHE A 166 -17.08 -10.36 -13.26
C PHE A 166 -17.73 -11.23 -14.35
N ALA A 167 -17.14 -12.40 -14.62
CA ALA A 167 -17.64 -13.33 -15.63
C ALA A 167 -19.02 -13.90 -15.28
N HIS A 168 -19.32 -14.01 -13.98
CA HIS A 168 -20.56 -14.56 -13.44
C HIS A 168 -21.02 -13.73 -12.24
N PRO A 169 -22.32 -13.76 -11.89
CA PRO A 169 -22.82 -13.12 -10.68
C PRO A 169 -22.11 -13.62 -9.43
N LEU A 170 -21.84 -12.71 -8.49
CA LEU A 170 -21.15 -13.03 -7.24
C LEU A 170 -22.13 -13.57 -6.19
N SER A 171 -21.70 -14.58 -5.44
CA SER A 171 -22.38 -14.99 -4.21
C SER A 171 -22.23 -13.93 -3.12
N THR A 172 -23.07 -13.96 -2.08
CA THR A 172 -22.97 -13.01 -0.95
C THR A 172 -21.59 -13.04 -0.29
N GLU A 173 -20.99 -14.21 -0.09
CA GLU A 173 -19.64 -14.32 0.46
C GLU A 173 -18.59 -13.65 -0.44
N GLN A 174 -18.71 -13.83 -1.76
CA GLN A 174 -17.81 -13.18 -2.72
C GLN A 174 -17.99 -11.66 -2.74
N GLN A 175 -19.23 -11.18 -2.61
CA GLN A 175 -19.56 -9.76 -2.50
C GLN A 175 -18.93 -9.12 -1.25
N ASP A 176 -19.00 -9.82 -0.11
CA ASP A 176 -18.40 -9.37 1.15
C ASP A 176 -16.87 -9.27 1.05
N ILE A 177 -16.23 -10.25 0.39
CA ILE A 177 -14.78 -10.24 0.15
C ILE A 177 -14.40 -9.06 -0.74
N VAL A 178 -15.07 -8.87 -1.89
CA VAL A 178 -14.80 -7.76 -2.81
C VAL A 178 -14.96 -6.43 -2.10
N SER A 179 -16.07 -6.24 -1.38
CA SER A 179 -16.34 -5.01 -0.63
C SER A 179 -15.26 -4.73 0.41
N THR A 180 -14.82 -5.76 1.15
CA THR A 180 -13.79 -5.63 2.17
C THR A 180 -12.44 -5.22 1.58
N GLU A 181 -12.05 -5.81 0.44
CA GLU A 181 -10.78 -5.52 -0.22
C GLU A 181 -10.74 -4.10 -0.79
N LEU A 182 -11.82 -3.65 -1.45
CA LEU A 182 -11.94 -2.28 -1.95
C LEU A 182 -11.91 -1.26 -0.80
N LYS A 183 -12.69 -1.50 0.27
CA LYS A 183 -12.68 -0.63 1.46
C LYS A 183 -11.32 -0.58 2.14
N SER A 184 -10.62 -1.71 2.21
CA SER A 184 -9.26 -1.79 2.79
C SER A 184 -8.26 -0.98 1.98
N PHE A 185 -8.35 -1.05 0.65
CA PHE A 185 -7.54 -0.22 -0.25
C PHE A 185 -7.87 1.26 -0.08
N GLY A 186 -9.15 1.63 -0.05
CA GLY A 186 -9.60 3.01 0.17
C GLY A 186 -9.15 3.58 1.51
N ALA A 187 -9.24 2.81 2.59
CA ALA A 187 -8.74 3.20 3.91
C ALA A 187 -7.22 3.45 3.91
N ALA A 188 -6.46 2.65 3.16
CA ALA A 188 -5.03 2.85 3.04
C ALA A 188 -4.66 4.07 2.19
N LEU A 189 -5.42 4.36 1.13
CA LEU A 189 -5.29 5.61 0.39
C LEU A 189 -5.59 6.81 1.27
N ALA A 190 -6.71 6.79 2.03
CA ALA A 190 -7.08 7.84 2.97
C ALA A 190 -6.02 8.07 4.06
N SER A 191 -5.17 7.09 4.32
CA SER A 191 -4.04 7.21 5.27
C SER A 191 -2.77 7.78 4.65
N GLY A 192 -2.78 8.16 3.36
CA GLY A 192 -1.64 8.77 2.67
C GLY A 192 -0.63 7.78 2.09
N ALA A 193 -0.97 6.50 1.95
CA ALA A 193 -0.04 5.45 1.48
C ALA A 193 0.53 5.71 0.07
N TYR A 194 -0.17 6.47 -0.76
CA TYR A 194 0.24 6.86 -2.11
C TYR A 194 0.36 8.39 -2.26
N GLY A 195 0.98 9.07 -1.30
CA GLY A 195 1.12 10.53 -1.33
C GLY A 195 1.79 11.08 -2.61
N VAL A 196 1.45 12.31 -2.99
CA VAL A 196 2.03 13.01 -4.15
C VAL A 196 2.88 14.21 -3.73
N ALA A 197 4.20 14.08 -3.85
CA ALA A 197 5.12 15.18 -3.54
C ALA A 197 4.89 16.38 -4.49
N PRO A 198 5.04 17.63 -4.01
CA PRO A 198 5.57 18.02 -2.70
C PRO A 198 4.53 18.11 -1.58
N VAL A 199 3.29 17.67 -1.79
CA VAL A 199 2.26 17.68 -0.73
C VAL A 199 2.62 16.63 0.32
N ALA A 200 2.52 16.98 1.60
CA ALA A 200 2.85 16.06 2.68
C ALA A 200 1.90 14.83 2.65
N PRO A 201 2.39 13.59 2.92
CA PRO A 201 1.53 12.41 2.85
C PRO A 201 0.29 12.46 3.75
N GLU A 202 0.36 13.12 4.91
CA GLU A 202 -0.79 13.35 5.79
C GLU A 202 -1.90 14.23 5.18
N ASP A 203 -1.56 15.03 4.17
CA ASP A 203 -2.48 15.89 3.41
C ASP A 203 -2.88 15.27 2.06
N CYS A 204 -2.50 14.00 1.83
CA CYS A 204 -2.85 13.19 0.68
C CYS A 204 -3.87 12.12 1.07
N GLY A 205 -4.67 11.68 0.11
CA GLY A 205 -5.63 10.59 0.28
C GLY A 205 -6.86 10.76 -0.59
N CYS A 206 -7.93 10.08 -0.25
CA CYS A 206 -9.23 10.22 -0.88
C CYS A 206 -10.32 9.88 0.16
N LEU A 207 -11.56 10.26 -0.13
CA LEU A 207 -12.74 9.84 0.59
C LEU A 207 -13.37 8.65 -0.15
N PRO A 208 -13.08 7.41 0.25
CA PRO A 208 -13.74 6.25 -0.36
C PRO A 208 -15.22 6.23 0.01
N SER A 209 -16.09 5.88 -0.94
CA SER A 209 -17.49 5.58 -0.64
C SER A 209 -17.57 4.45 0.40
N GLU A 210 -18.44 4.64 1.39
CA GLU A 210 -18.76 3.60 2.38
C GLU A 210 -19.50 2.41 1.73
N ASP A 211 -20.20 2.66 0.63
CA ASP A 211 -20.96 1.65 -0.09
C ASP A 211 -20.22 1.22 -1.36
N VAL A 212 -20.01 -0.09 -1.47
CA VAL A 212 -19.58 -0.75 -2.69
C VAL A 212 -20.85 -1.33 -3.29
N GLU A 213 -21.31 -0.73 -4.39
CA GLU A 213 -22.56 -1.15 -5.03
C GLU A 213 -22.30 -2.39 -5.87
N ILE A 214 -22.95 -3.49 -5.52
CA ILE A 214 -22.80 -4.76 -6.24
C ILE A 214 -24.15 -5.21 -6.77
N SER A 215 -24.26 -5.35 -8.09
CA SER A 215 -25.47 -5.79 -8.77
C SER A 215 -25.14 -6.92 -9.75
N GLY A 216 -25.52 -8.14 -9.39
CA GLY A 216 -25.24 -9.32 -10.21
C GLY A 216 -23.74 -9.59 -10.32
N ASN A 217 -23.16 -9.30 -11.49
CA ASN A 217 -21.74 -9.47 -11.80
C ASN A 217 -20.99 -8.15 -11.91
N GLU A 218 -21.63 -7.02 -11.62
CA GLU A 218 -21.06 -5.69 -11.72
C GLU A 218 -20.81 -5.10 -10.34
N VAL A 219 -19.68 -4.43 -10.17
CA VAL A 219 -19.28 -3.72 -8.97
C VAL A 219 -18.96 -2.28 -9.33
N HIS A 220 -19.52 -1.35 -8.58
CA HIS A 220 -19.28 0.08 -8.69
C HIS A 220 -18.80 0.62 -7.34
N TRP A 221 -17.75 1.42 -7.37
CA TRP A 221 -17.20 2.04 -6.16
C TRP A 221 -16.51 3.36 -6.49
N SER A 222 -16.82 4.41 -5.74
CA SER A 222 -16.24 5.74 -5.96
C SER A 222 -15.21 6.12 -4.91
N LEU A 223 -14.25 6.93 -5.34
CA LEU A 223 -13.31 7.66 -4.50
C LEU A 223 -13.50 9.15 -4.76
N GLU A 224 -13.75 9.94 -3.73
CA GLU A 224 -13.99 11.38 -3.84
C GLU A 224 -12.82 12.18 -3.25
N ASP A 225 -12.73 13.47 -3.57
CA ASP A 225 -11.70 14.40 -3.07
C ASP A 225 -10.26 13.83 -3.18
N CYS A 226 -9.95 13.24 -4.33
CA CYS A 226 -8.73 12.46 -4.50
C CYS A 226 -7.48 13.34 -4.64
N ARG A 227 -6.52 13.15 -3.74
CA ARG A 227 -5.15 13.65 -3.84
C ARG A 227 -4.15 12.54 -3.53
N PHE A 228 -3.78 11.79 -4.55
CA PHE A 228 -2.74 10.76 -4.47
C PHE A 228 -1.94 10.72 -5.77
N HIS A 229 -0.83 9.99 -5.75
CA HIS A 229 -0.03 9.74 -6.94
C HIS A 229 -0.78 8.81 -7.92
N PRO A 230 -0.74 9.03 -9.25
CA PRO A 230 -1.49 8.20 -10.21
C PRO A 230 -1.23 6.69 -10.11
N ASP A 231 -0.02 6.28 -9.75
CA ASP A 231 0.33 4.87 -9.46
C ASP A 231 -0.51 4.23 -8.32
N ALA A 232 -1.32 4.99 -7.57
CA ALA A 232 -2.34 4.44 -6.69
C ALA A 232 -3.34 3.57 -7.46
N LEU A 233 -3.78 4.02 -8.63
CA LEU A 233 -4.74 3.29 -9.46
C LEU A 233 -4.12 1.99 -10.00
N GLU A 234 -2.82 1.98 -10.26
CA GLU A 234 -2.07 0.75 -10.55
C GLU A 234 -2.13 -0.23 -9.36
N GLY A 235 -2.00 0.27 -8.13
CA GLY A 235 -2.25 -0.48 -6.90
C GLY A 235 -3.64 -1.12 -6.87
N LEU A 236 -4.68 -0.38 -7.26
CA LEU A 236 -6.05 -0.88 -7.37
C LEU A 236 -6.19 -1.98 -8.42
N ILE A 237 -5.50 -1.88 -9.57
CA ILE A 237 -5.40 -2.98 -10.54
C ILE A 237 -4.76 -4.23 -9.90
N GLY A 238 -3.81 -4.06 -8.98
CA GLY A 238 -3.26 -5.16 -8.18
C GLY A 238 -4.29 -5.83 -7.27
N VAL A 239 -5.18 -5.05 -6.68
CA VAL A 239 -6.33 -5.57 -5.93
C VAL A 239 -7.27 -6.37 -6.83
N CYS A 240 -7.61 -5.84 -8.00
CA CYS A 240 -8.42 -6.55 -8.99
C CYS A 240 -7.75 -7.86 -9.44
N ALA A 241 -6.43 -7.89 -9.65
CA ALA A 241 -5.68 -9.10 -9.94
C ALA A 241 -5.80 -10.15 -8.82
N ALA A 242 -5.77 -9.72 -7.56
CA ALA A 242 -5.96 -10.61 -6.42
C ALA A 242 -7.40 -11.14 -6.33
N LEU A 243 -8.40 -10.29 -6.59
CA LEU A 243 -9.80 -10.69 -6.63
C LEU A 243 -10.08 -11.68 -7.78
N HIS A 244 -9.50 -11.46 -8.97
CA HIS A 244 -9.60 -12.37 -10.11
C HIS A 244 -9.15 -13.79 -9.73
N GLN A 245 -8.08 -13.92 -8.94
CA GLN A 245 -7.53 -15.21 -8.56
C GLN A 245 -8.26 -15.85 -7.37
N ARG A 246 -8.67 -15.06 -6.38
CA ARG A 246 -9.22 -15.56 -5.10
C ARG A 246 -10.74 -15.70 -5.09
N VAL A 247 -11.44 -14.87 -5.86
CA VAL A 247 -12.90 -14.71 -5.75
C VAL A 247 -13.61 -15.25 -6.98
N ALA A 248 -13.45 -14.59 -8.13
CA ALA A 248 -14.09 -14.95 -9.39
C ALA A 248 -13.37 -14.29 -10.57
N PRO A 249 -13.39 -14.89 -11.78
CA PRO A 249 -12.77 -14.29 -12.96
C PRO A 249 -13.39 -12.92 -13.28
N ILE A 250 -12.54 -11.91 -13.35
CA ILE A 250 -12.85 -10.57 -13.87
C ILE A 250 -12.73 -10.59 -15.40
N LEU A 251 -13.66 -9.92 -16.08
CA LEU A 251 -13.65 -9.69 -17.53
C LEU A 251 -13.04 -8.33 -17.87
N ASP A 252 -13.45 -7.29 -17.14
CA ASP A 252 -13.09 -5.90 -17.42
C ASP A 252 -13.01 -5.08 -16.13
N VAL A 253 -12.10 -4.10 -16.13
CA VAL A 253 -11.94 -3.08 -15.08
C VAL A 253 -11.79 -1.70 -15.73
N THR A 254 -12.67 -0.77 -15.40
CA THR A 254 -12.57 0.62 -15.85
C THR A 254 -12.47 1.54 -14.63
N ILE A 255 -11.60 2.56 -14.70
CA ILE A 255 -11.47 3.60 -13.69
C ILE A 255 -11.63 4.95 -14.39
N ASP A 256 -12.71 5.66 -14.10
CA ASP A 256 -13.06 6.98 -14.64
C ASP A 256 -12.73 8.12 -13.66
#